data_AF-A0A6A2YDQ3-F1
#
_entry.id   AF-A0A6A2YDQ3-F1
#
_cell.length_a   1.000
_cell.length_b   1.000
_cell.length_c   1.000
_cell.angle_alpha   90.00
_cell.angle_beta   90.00
_cell.angle_gamma   90.00
#
_symmetry.space_group_name_H-M   'P 1'
#
loop_
_entity.id
_entity.type
_entity.pdbx_description
1 polymer ?
#
loop_
_entity_poly.entity_id
_entity_poly.type
_entity_poly.pdbx_seq_one_letter_code
_entity_poly.pdbx_strand_id
1 'polypeptide(L)'
;MTLPAQISISVFSNEFGIIFVFPVLVIGPVDDYAPPIQARKDKLQGGLLAGGFNEASCISRYQSVLYRKESLHKASPYLILRLRSYEALHKRCGPYTKSYNKTLEKLKTGDHLESTDCNYLVWISFSGLGNRILTLASAFLYALMNHVLLVDPGDMVDLFCEPFLEVSWFLPLDFPLTRQFSSLDKKSLHCYGKILKSNTFANSNRSISSSFVYLHLVHDYDDQDKLFFCDQDQTSLQKVSWLIMKSDNYFVPSLFLIPSFEQELGNLFPRKETVFHFLGRYLLHPTNESLGGLKPWILYKPENRTVPDPPCCRVMSMEPCFHAPPFYDCKAKRGIDTGAVVPYVRHCEDMSWGLKLVDNESEL
;
A
#
# COMPACT_ATOMS: atom_id res chain seq x y z
N MET A 1 -1.40 -22.27 35.68
CA MET A 1 -1.51 -20.81 35.56
C MET A 1 -0.10 -20.24 35.73
N THR A 2 0.58 -20.06 34.61
CA THR A 2 1.94 -19.52 34.53
C THR A 2 1.83 -18.01 34.34
N LEU A 3 2.30 -17.26 35.35
CA LEU A 3 2.39 -15.79 35.33
C LEU A 3 3.51 -15.34 34.38
N PRO A 4 3.39 -14.18 33.71
CA PRO A 4 4.53 -13.55 33.06
C PRO A 4 5.40 -12.88 34.13
N ALA A 5 6.65 -13.30 34.27
CA ALA A 5 7.65 -12.60 35.07
C ALA A 5 8.26 -11.45 34.24
N GLN A 6 8.22 -10.22 34.74
CA GLN A 6 9.05 -9.14 34.19
C GLN A 6 10.38 -9.09 34.95
N ILE A 7 11.48 -9.19 34.20
CA ILE A 7 12.85 -8.99 34.69
C ILE A 7 13.21 -7.54 34.42
N SER A 8 13.43 -6.75 35.46
CA SER A 8 13.99 -5.40 35.36
C SER A 8 15.48 -5.46 35.72
N ILE A 9 16.35 -4.95 34.85
CA ILE A 9 17.81 -4.90 35.06
C ILE A 9 18.16 -3.45 35.40
N SER A 10 18.79 -3.23 36.56
CA SER A 10 19.35 -1.93 36.95
C SER A 10 20.85 -2.11 37.22
N VAL A 11 21.67 -1.33 36.53
CA VAL A 11 23.14 -1.36 36.66
C VAL A 11 23.56 -0.18 37.52
N PHE A 12 24.18 -0.45 38.67
CA PHE A 12 24.92 0.56 39.43
C PHE A 12 26.41 0.26 39.30
N SER A 13 27.17 1.27 38.89
CA SER A 13 28.63 1.23 38.89
C SER A 13 29.13 1.84 40.18
N ASN A 14 29.88 1.09 40.97
CA ASN A 14 30.85 1.67 41.88
C ASN A 14 32.10 0.78 41.91
N GLU A 15 33.24 1.45 42.08
CA GLU A 15 34.59 0.90 41.95
C GLU A 15 34.81 -0.38 42.77
N PHE A 16 35.61 -1.29 42.20
CA PHE A 16 35.92 -2.66 42.62
C PHE A 16 34.92 -3.73 42.15
N GLY A 17 35.36 -4.47 41.13
CA GLY A 17 34.58 -5.50 40.45
C GLY A 17 34.21 -6.68 41.34
N ILE A 18 32.91 -6.99 41.36
CA ILE A 18 32.25 -8.29 41.11
C ILE A 18 30.75 -7.95 40.92
N ILE A 19 30.14 -8.38 39.81
CA ILE A 19 28.71 -8.16 39.54
C ILE A 19 27.92 -9.29 40.21
N PHE A 20 27.12 -8.96 41.23
CA PHE A 20 26.11 -9.86 41.78
C PHE A 20 24.73 -9.46 41.24
N VAL A 21 24.09 -10.38 40.50
CA VAL A 21 22.70 -10.25 40.06
C VAL A 21 21.82 -10.98 41.07
N PHE A 22 21.01 -10.26 41.83
CA PHE A 22 19.96 -10.85 42.67
C PHE A 22 18.58 -10.59 42.05
N PRO A 23 17.74 -11.64 41.86
CA PRO A 23 16.35 -11.44 41.48
C PRO A 23 15.59 -10.87 42.68
N VAL A 24 15.16 -9.61 42.57
CA VAL A 24 14.23 -9.02 43.55
C VAL A 24 12.81 -9.20 43.02
N LEU A 25 12.01 -9.97 43.75
CA LEU A 25 10.57 -10.10 43.50
C LEU A 25 9.89 -8.82 44.02
N VAL A 26 9.57 -7.90 43.13
CA VAL A 26 8.79 -6.69 43.47
C VAL A 26 7.30 -7.06 43.40
N ILE A 27 6.67 -7.25 44.57
CA ILE A 27 5.22 -7.41 44.68
C ILE A 27 4.62 -6.01 44.79
N GLY A 28 4.10 -5.48 43.68
CA GLY A 28 3.32 -4.25 43.69
C GLY A 28 1.94 -4.45 44.34
N PRO A 29 1.28 -3.37 44.82
CA PRO A 29 -0.07 -3.49 45.36
C PRO A 29 -1.03 -3.94 44.26
N VAL A 30 -2.00 -4.77 44.65
CA VAL A 30 -3.10 -5.20 43.80
C VAL A 30 -3.99 -3.98 43.57
N ASP A 31 -3.81 -3.32 42.43
CA ASP A 31 -4.78 -2.34 41.94
C ASP A 31 -6.00 -3.11 41.40
N ASP A 32 -6.94 -3.35 42.31
CA ASP A 32 -8.32 -3.81 42.06
C ASP A 32 -9.13 -2.72 41.36
N TYR A 33 -8.67 -2.24 40.19
CA TYR A 33 -9.48 -1.45 39.24
C TYR A 33 -8.93 -1.65 37.82
N ALA A 34 -8.98 -2.89 37.32
CA ALA A 34 -9.18 -3.05 35.89
C ALA A 34 -10.63 -2.64 35.60
N PRO A 35 -10.89 -1.55 34.85
CA PRO A 35 -12.26 -1.22 34.47
C PRO A 35 -12.84 -2.42 33.70
N PRO A 36 -14.13 -2.74 33.87
CA PRO A 36 -14.75 -3.86 33.17
C PRO A 36 -14.55 -3.69 31.66
N ILE A 37 -14.16 -4.77 30.97
CA ILE A 37 -13.96 -4.83 29.52
C ILE A 37 -15.32 -4.66 28.82
N GLN A 38 -15.86 -3.43 28.75
CA GLN A 38 -16.99 -3.15 27.86
C GLN A 38 -17.28 -1.66 27.60
N ALA A 39 -16.26 -0.82 27.36
CA ALA A 39 -16.44 0.13 26.28
C ALA A 39 -16.19 -0.68 25.01
N ARG A 40 -17.26 -1.06 24.27
CA ARG A 40 -17.11 -1.73 22.96
C ARG A 40 -16.32 -0.77 22.06
N LYS A 41 -14.98 -0.85 22.09
CA LYS A 41 -14.13 -0.24 21.09
C LYS A 41 -14.65 -0.73 19.75
N ASP A 42 -14.91 0.20 18.85
CA ASP A 42 -15.53 -0.12 17.58
C ASP A 42 -14.62 -1.05 16.76
N LYS A 43 -14.96 -2.35 16.77
CA LYS A 43 -14.26 -3.41 16.03
C LYS A 43 -14.22 -3.12 14.53
N LEU A 44 -15.18 -2.33 14.01
CA LEU A 44 -15.28 -1.96 12.61
C LEU A 44 -14.54 -0.66 12.27
N GLN A 45 -13.86 -0.06 13.25
CA GLN A 45 -12.97 1.08 13.08
C GLN A 45 -13.63 2.28 12.39
N GLY A 46 -14.85 2.63 12.80
CA GLY A 46 -15.65 3.72 12.25
C GLY A 46 -16.31 3.36 10.91
N GLY A 47 -16.58 2.08 10.65
CA GLY A 47 -17.15 1.59 9.40
C GLY A 47 -16.12 1.29 8.29
N LEU A 48 -14.82 1.44 8.59
CA LEU A 48 -13.75 1.10 7.65
C LEU A 48 -13.81 -0.40 7.28
N LEU A 49 -14.00 -1.28 8.27
CA LEU A 49 -14.09 -2.71 8.06
C LEU A 49 -15.54 -3.16 7.90
N ALA A 50 -15.77 -4.12 7.01
CA ALA A 50 -17.05 -4.82 6.92
C ALA A 50 -17.20 -5.87 8.03
N GLY A 51 -18.45 -6.08 8.48
CA GLY A 51 -18.81 -7.21 9.34
C GLY A 51 -18.97 -8.51 8.54
N GLY A 52 -19.10 -9.64 9.24
CA GLY A 52 -19.43 -10.93 8.62
C GLY A 52 -18.25 -11.87 8.38
N PHE A 53 -17.01 -11.43 8.62
CA PHE A 53 -15.86 -12.35 8.60
C PHE A 53 -15.90 -13.31 9.79
N ASN A 54 -15.42 -14.53 9.59
CA ASN A 54 -15.23 -15.49 10.69
C ASN A 54 -14.12 -14.98 11.62
N GLU A 55 -14.46 -14.61 12.85
CA GLU A 55 -13.49 -14.05 13.80
C GLU A 55 -12.35 -15.03 14.14
N ALA A 56 -12.61 -16.35 14.09
CA ALA A 56 -11.62 -17.37 14.43
C ALA A 56 -10.56 -17.58 13.34
N SER A 57 -10.93 -17.39 12.06
CA SER A 57 -9.99 -17.57 10.94
C SER A 57 -9.00 -16.41 10.80
N CYS A 58 -9.37 -15.22 11.28
CA CYS A 58 -8.50 -14.05 11.27
C CYS A 58 -8.76 -13.17 12.50
N ILE A 59 -8.11 -13.54 13.61
CA ILE A 59 -8.32 -12.93 14.93
C ILE A 59 -7.93 -11.44 14.90
N SER A 60 -6.83 -11.12 14.22
CA SER A 60 -6.26 -9.77 14.15
C SER A 60 -7.25 -8.73 13.59
N ARG A 61 -8.19 -9.14 12.72
CA ARG A 61 -9.17 -8.25 12.07
C ARG A 61 -10.00 -7.46 13.07
N TYR A 62 -10.58 -8.16 14.05
CA TYR A 62 -11.48 -7.55 15.03
C TYR A 62 -10.86 -7.40 16.42
N GLN A 63 -9.78 -8.13 16.75
CA GLN A 63 -9.11 -7.99 18.05
C GLN A 63 -7.99 -6.93 18.06
N SER A 64 -7.52 -6.45 16.90
CA SER A 64 -6.47 -5.43 16.84
C SER A 64 -6.80 -4.14 17.63
N VAL A 65 -8.09 -3.81 17.78
CA VAL A 65 -8.57 -2.65 18.55
C VAL A 65 -8.28 -2.76 20.06
N LEU A 66 -8.06 -3.98 20.57
CA LEU A 66 -7.67 -4.20 21.97
C LEU A 66 -6.24 -3.71 22.22
N TYR A 67 -5.35 -3.90 21.24
CA TYR A 67 -3.93 -3.61 21.34
C TYR A 67 -3.53 -2.24 20.80
N ARG A 68 -4.37 -1.63 19.95
CA ARG A 68 -4.12 -0.31 19.35
C ARG A 68 -4.82 0.80 20.13
N LYS A 69 -4.17 1.96 20.20
CA LYS A 69 -4.84 3.20 20.63
C LYS A 69 -5.92 3.56 19.61
N GLU A 70 -6.98 4.19 20.08
CA GLU A 70 -8.03 4.69 19.18
C GLU A 70 -7.42 5.70 18.21
N SER A 71 -7.84 5.62 16.95
CA SER A 71 -7.36 6.50 15.91
C SER A 71 -8.03 7.85 16.03
N LEU A 72 -7.23 8.91 16.09
CA LEU A 72 -7.73 10.28 16.06
C LEU A 72 -8.34 10.63 14.69
N HIS A 73 -7.89 9.95 13.62
CA HIS A 73 -8.42 10.11 12.28
C HIS A 73 -9.59 9.15 12.03
N LYS A 74 -10.70 9.68 11.50
CA LYS A 74 -11.87 8.92 11.07
C LYS A 74 -11.92 8.87 9.55
N ALA A 75 -12.25 7.70 8.99
CA ALA A 75 -12.41 7.53 7.55
C ALA A 75 -13.56 8.42 7.06
N SER A 76 -13.41 9.00 5.86
CA SER A 76 -14.49 9.77 5.26
C SER A 76 -15.67 8.86 4.91
N PRO A 77 -16.92 9.34 4.99
CA PRO A 77 -18.08 8.56 4.54
C PRO A 77 -17.96 8.14 3.07
N TYR A 78 -17.32 8.97 2.25
CA TYR A 78 -17.07 8.68 0.83
C TYR A 78 -16.10 7.51 0.64
N LEU A 79 -15.00 7.45 1.42
CA LEU A 79 -14.09 6.30 1.42
C LEU A 79 -14.81 5.02 1.82
N ILE A 80 -15.62 5.06 2.89
CA ILE A 80 -16.37 3.88 3.34
C ILE A 80 -17.30 3.39 2.22
N LEU A 81 -18.06 4.30 1.60
CA LEU A 81 -18.94 3.97 0.46
C LEU A 81 -18.16 3.39 -0.72
N ARG A 82 -16.98 3.95 -1.03
CA ARG A 82 -16.13 3.47 -2.12
C ARG A 82 -15.59 2.07 -1.83
N LEU A 83 -15.18 1.77 -0.60
CA LEU A 83 -14.73 0.43 -0.19
C LEU A 83 -15.85 -0.61 -0.32
N ARG A 84 -17.07 -0.29 0.13
CA ARG A 84 -18.24 -1.18 -0.04
C ARG A 84 -18.57 -1.41 -1.52
N SER A 85 -18.48 -0.35 -2.34
CA SER A 85 -18.68 -0.44 -3.79
C SER A 85 -17.61 -1.30 -4.46
N TYR A 86 -16.36 -1.19 -3.98
CA TYR A 86 -15.25 -2.02 -4.42
C TYR A 86 -15.45 -3.50 -4.04
N GLU A 87 -15.89 -3.80 -2.82
CA GLU A 87 -16.20 -5.18 -2.41
C GLU A 87 -17.27 -5.81 -3.31
N ALA A 88 -18.31 -5.04 -3.67
CA ALA A 88 -19.33 -5.50 -4.63
C ALA A 88 -18.77 -5.72 -6.04
N LEU A 89 -17.87 -4.84 -6.50
CA LEU A 89 -17.15 -5.00 -7.76
C LEU A 89 -16.30 -6.28 -7.75
N HIS A 90 -15.52 -6.49 -6.68
CA HIS A 90 -14.66 -7.66 -6.53
C HIS A 90 -15.48 -8.95 -6.43
N LYS A 91 -16.65 -8.93 -5.80
CA LYS A 91 -17.57 -10.08 -5.78
C LYS A 91 -18.12 -10.43 -7.17
N ARG A 92 -18.37 -9.42 -8.00
CA ARG A 92 -18.89 -9.60 -9.36
C ARG A 92 -17.81 -10.04 -10.37
N CYS A 93 -16.60 -9.49 -10.23
CA CYS A 93 -15.52 -9.61 -11.20
C CYS A 93 -14.34 -10.45 -10.69
N GLY A 94 -14.36 -10.93 -9.45
CA GLY A 94 -13.25 -11.66 -8.85
C GLY A 94 -12.93 -12.99 -9.54
N PRO A 95 -11.86 -13.67 -9.09
CA PRO A 95 -11.43 -14.94 -9.66
C PRO A 95 -12.56 -15.95 -9.89
N TYR A 96 -12.51 -16.67 -11.00
CA TYR A 96 -13.46 -17.72 -11.41
C TYR A 96 -14.93 -17.30 -11.61
N THR A 97 -15.24 -16.00 -11.52
CA THR A 97 -16.56 -15.48 -11.90
C THR A 97 -16.78 -15.56 -13.41
N LYS A 98 -18.04 -15.49 -13.86
CA LYS A 98 -18.40 -15.45 -15.29
C LYS A 98 -17.68 -14.29 -16.00
N SER A 99 -17.62 -13.11 -15.38
CA SER A 99 -16.97 -11.93 -15.94
C SER A 99 -15.45 -12.09 -15.98
N TYR A 100 -14.83 -12.67 -14.95
CA TYR A 100 -13.40 -13.01 -14.95
C TYR A 100 -13.05 -13.96 -16.10
N ASN A 101 -13.77 -15.07 -16.24
CA ASN A 101 -13.52 -16.04 -17.29
C ASN A 101 -13.69 -15.41 -18.69
N LYS A 102 -14.70 -14.56 -18.90
CA LYS A 102 -14.88 -13.83 -20.18
C LYS A 102 -13.66 -12.96 -20.51
N THR A 103 -13.15 -12.21 -19.53
CA THR A 103 -11.98 -11.33 -19.74
C THR A 103 -10.66 -12.13 -19.85
N LEU A 104 -10.57 -13.29 -19.20
CA LEU A 104 -9.43 -14.19 -19.30
C LEU A 104 -9.34 -14.86 -20.68
N GLU A 105 -10.46 -15.26 -21.27
CA GLU A 105 -10.47 -15.82 -22.63
C GLU A 105 -10.00 -14.78 -23.66
N LYS A 106 -10.38 -13.51 -23.51
CA LYS A 106 -9.86 -12.41 -24.36
C LYS A 106 -8.35 -12.22 -24.21
N LEU A 107 -7.82 -12.39 -22.99
CA LEU A 107 -6.38 -12.34 -22.76
C LEU A 107 -5.64 -13.43 -23.58
N LYS A 108 -6.23 -14.62 -23.68
CA LYS A 108 -5.67 -15.76 -24.43
C LYS A 108 -5.81 -15.60 -25.95
N THR A 109 -6.95 -15.09 -26.43
CA THR A 109 -7.22 -14.97 -27.87
C THR A 109 -6.63 -13.71 -28.50
N GLY A 110 -6.36 -12.67 -27.71
CA GLY A 110 -5.87 -11.38 -28.21
C GLY A 110 -6.93 -10.53 -28.91
N ASP A 111 -8.22 -10.81 -28.70
CA ASP A 111 -9.33 -10.07 -29.32
C ASP A 111 -9.62 -8.75 -28.58
N HIS A 112 -9.82 -7.68 -29.36
CA HIS A 112 -9.97 -6.29 -28.89
C HIS A 112 -11.38 -5.70 -29.14
N LEU A 113 -12.28 -6.41 -29.82
CA LEU A 113 -13.49 -5.78 -30.39
C LEU A 113 -14.63 -5.50 -29.41
N GLU A 114 -14.68 -6.16 -28.25
CA GLU A 114 -15.76 -5.98 -27.27
C GLU A 114 -15.24 -5.37 -25.96
N SER A 115 -15.88 -4.29 -25.49
CA SER A 115 -15.66 -3.79 -24.12
C SER A 115 -16.00 -4.89 -23.10
N THR A 116 -15.15 -5.04 -22.09
CA THR A 116 -15.42 -5.90 -20.93
C THR A 116 -16.02 -5.07 -19.81
N ASP A 117 -16.83 -5.71 -18.96
CA ASP A 117 -17.44 -5.06 -17.80
C ASP A 117 -16.46 -4.93 -16.61
N CYS A 118 -15.28 -5.57 -16.71
CA CYS A 118 -14.30 -5.68 -15.63
C CYS A 118 -12.89 -5.49 -16.17
N ASN A 119 -12.16 -4.56 -15.56
CA ASN A 119 -10.72 -4.36 -15.74
C ASN A 119 -9.97 -4.84 -14.50
N TYR A 120 -8.74 -5.30 -14.68
CA TYR A 120 -7.94 -5.96 -13.66
C TYR A 120 -6.57 -5.32 -13.55
N LEU A 121 -6.12 -5.17 -12.31
CA LEU A 121 -4.76 -4.82 -11.95
C LEU A 121 -4.15 -6.00 -11.22
N VAL A 122 -3.20 -6.68 -11.87
CA VAL A 122 -2.42 -7.75 -11.25
C VAL A 122 -1.18 -7.14 -10.61
N TRP A 123 -1.07 -7.22 -9.29
CA TRP A 123 0.12 -6.82 -8.55
C TRP A 123 1.07 -8.01 -8.40
N ILE A 124 2.32 -7.87 -8.84
CA ILE A 124 3.37 -8.89 -8.74
C ILE A 124 4.07 -8.79 -7.39
N SER A 125 4.20 -9.92 -6.68
CA SER A 125 4.96 -9.97 -5.43
C SER A 125 6.45 -9.82 -5.72
N PHE A 126 7.00 -8.65 -5.42
CA PHE A 126 8.38 -8.28 -5.72
C PHE A 126 9.00 -7.48 -4.58
N SER A 127 10.30 -7.65 -4.35
CA SER A 127 11.09 -6.97 -3.29
C SER A 127 10.79 -7.46 -1.86
N GLY A 128 11.34 -6.78 -0.86
CA GLY A 128 11.17 -7.12 0.56
C GLY A 128 9.77 -6.83 1.11
N LEU A 129 9.43 -7.42 2.26
CA LEU A 129 8.08 -7.32 2.87
C LEU A 129 7.59 -5.87 3.07
N GLY A 130 8.45 -4.97 3.54
CA GLY A 130 8.10 -3.56 3.70
C GLY A 130 7.67 -2.93 2.37
N ASN A 131 8.48 -3.11 1.32
CA ASN A 131 8.17 -2.60 -0.01
C ASN A 131 6.88 -3.21 -0.55
N ARG A 132 6.65 -4.51 -0.32
CA ARG A 132 5.43 -5.20 -0.76
C ARG A 132 4.18 -4.66 -0.09
N ILE A 133 4.22 -4.43 1.23
CA ILE A 133 3.14 -3.81 1.99
C ILE A 133 2.80 -2.42 1.41
N LEU A 134 3.82 -1.61 1.16
CA LEU A 134 3.66 -0.24 0.66
C LEU A 134 3.13 -0.20 -0.78
N THR A 135 3.68 -1.04 -1.65
CA THR A 135 3.27 -1.07 -3.07
C THR A 135 1.91 -1.68 -3.25
N LEU A 136 1.53 -2.65 -2.42
CA LEU A 136 0.20 -3.24 -2.44
C LEU A 136 -0.87 -2.21 -2.05
N ALA A 137 -0.63 -1.39 -1.02
CA ALA A 137 -1.52 -0.29 -0.68
C ALA A 137 -1.62 0.75 -1.81
N SER A 138 -0.49 1.04 -2.47
CA SER A 138 -0.44 1.97 -3.62
C SER A 138 -1.22 1.43 -4.83
N ALA A 139 -1.04 0.15 -5.14
CA ALA A 139 -1.75 -0.56 -6.20
C ALA A 139 -3.26 -0.65 -5.92
N PHE A 140 -3.64 -0.89 -4.65
CA PHE A 140 -5.04 -0.89 -4.25
C PHE A 140 -5.68 0.49 -4.42
N LEU A 141 -5.00 1.57 -4.03
CA LEU A 141 -5.50 2.93 -4.27
C LEU A 141 -5.73 3.19 -5.76
N TYR A 142 -4.80 2.78 -6.60
CA TYR A 142 -4.97 2.87 -8.05
C TYR A 142 -6.16 2.02 -8.55
N ALA A 143 -6.35 0.83 -7.98
CA ALA A 143 -7.46 -0.06 -8.32
C ALA A 143 -8.83 0.51 -7.92
N LEU A 144 -8.92 1.29 -6.83
CA LEU A 144 -10.17 1.94 -6.40
C LEU A 144 -10.80 2.85 -7.47
N MET A 145 -10.00 3.30 -8.46
CA MET A 145 -10.51 4.09 -9.58
C MET A 145 -11.48 3.30 -10.46
N ASN A 146 -11.05 2.15 -11.00
CA ASN A 146 -11.88 1.29 -11.86
C ASN A 146 -11.29 -0.11 -12.17
N HIS A 147 -10.48 -0.70 -11.28
CA HIS A 147 -9.88 -2.01 -11.50
C HIS A 147 -10.11 -2.96 -10.33
N VAL A 148 -10.20 -4.26 -10.62
CA VAL A 148 -10.14 -5.33 -9.62
C VAL A 148 -8.68 -5.65 -9.34
N LEU A 149 -8.27 -5.62 -8.07
CA LEU A 149 -6.90 -5.93 -7.66
C LEU A 149 -6.77 -7.44 -7.52
N LEU A 150 -5.80 -8.03 -8.22
CA LEU A 150 -5.42 -9.42 -8.05
C LEU A 150 -3.97 -9.50 -7.58
N VAL A 151 -3.74 -10.18 -6.46
CA VAL A 151 -2.45 -10.23 -5.77
C VAL A 151 -1.74 -11.53 -6.12
N ASP A 152 -0.56 -11.43 -6.74
CA ASP A 152 0.33 -12.58 -6.89
C ASP A 152 0.67 -13.16 -5.50
N PRO A 153 0.27 -14.42 -5.20
CA PRO A 153 0.19 -14.92 -3.84
C PRO A 153 1.51 -14.96 -3.08
N GLY A 154 2.65 -15.28 -3.73
CA GLY A 154 3.96 -15.34 -3.07
C GLY A 154 3.92 -15.98 -1.67
N ASP A 155 4.52 -15.31 -0.69
CA ASP A 155 4.38 -15.59 0.75
C ASP A 155 3.27 -14.76 1.42
N MET A 156 2.51 -13.96 0.65
CA MET A 156 1.49 -13.05 1.17
C MET A 156 0.30 -13.82 1.75
N VAL A 157 0.06 -15.04 1.28
CA VAL A 157 -0.99 -15.95 1.77
C VAL A 157 -0.75 -16.35 3.23
N ASP A 158 0.51 -16.54 3.61
CA ASP A 158 0.89 -16.93 4.98
C ASP A 158 0.92 -15.73 5.93
N LEU A 159 1.06 -14.52 5.39
CA LEU A 159 1.23 -13.28 6.14
C LEU A 159 -0.09 -12.54 6.40
N PHE A 160 -1.01 -12.53 5.43
CA PHE A 160 -2.23 -11.70 5.50
C PHE A 160 -3.51 -12.48 5.20
N CYS A 161 -4.56 -12.15 5.95
CA CYS A 161 -5.90 -12.66 5.73
C CYS A 161 -6.55 -12.05 4.48
N GLU A 162 -7.55 -12.75 3.93
CA GLU A 162 -8.41 -12.25 2.86
C GLU A 162 -9.13 -10.95 3.25
N PRO A 163 -8.94 -9.82 2.54
CA PRO A 163 -9.53 -8.54 2.94
C PRO A 163 -10.99 -8.38 2.51
N PHE A 164 -11.46 -9.17 1.54
CA PHE A 164 -12.81 -9.08 0.97
C PHE A 164 -13.67 -10.27 1.40
N LEU A 165 -14.94 -10.02 1.71
CA LEU A 165 -15.83 -11.04 2.24
C LEU A 165 -16.22 -12.05 1.14
N GLU A 166 -16.16 -13.35 1.46
CA GLU A 166 -16.55 -14.49 0.60
C GLU A 166 -15.73 -14.69 -0.69
N VAL A 167 -14.80 -13.81 -1.01
CA VAL A 167 -14.02 -13.84 -2.26
C VAL A 167 -12.54 -13.67 -1.99
N SER A 168 -11.71 -14.23 -2.87
CA SER A 168 -10.26 -14.11 -2.78
C SER A 168 -9.75 -12.93 -3.61
N TRP A 169 -8.80 -12.19 -3.07
CA TRP A 169 -8.00 -11.23 -3.82
C TRP A 169 -6.78 -11.86 -4.49
N PHE A 170 -6.44 -13.11 -4.18
CA PHE A 170 -5.26 -13.75 -4.73
C PHE A 170 -5.47 -14.13 -6.19
N LEU A 171 -4.42 -13.94 -6.97
CA LEU A 171 -4.38 -14.34 -8.36
C LEU A 171 -4.39 -15.88 -8.45
N PRO A 172 -5.29 -16.47 -9.26
CA PRO A 172 -5.31 -17.90 -9.51
C PRO A 172 -3.97 -18.46 -9.98
N LEU A 173 -3.59 -19.63 -9.46
CA LEU A 173 -2.33 -20.31 -9.83
C LEU A 173 -2.30 -20.73 -11.31
N ASP A 174 -3.47 -20.92 -11.92
CA ASP A 174 -3.66 -21.25 -13.33
C ASP A 174 -3.69 -20.01 -14.26
N PHE A 175 -3.43 -18.81 -13.72
CA PHE A 175 -3.34 -17.60 -14.55
C PHE A 175 -2.17 -17.69 -15.56
N PRO A 176 -2.42 -17.43 -16.87
CA PRO A 176 -1.51 -17.80 -17.96
C PRO A 176 -0.18 -17.03 -17.99
N LEU A 177 -0.08 -15.87 -17.33
CA LEU A 177 1.11 -15.02 -17.36
C LEU A 177 2.04 -15.20 -16.15
N THR A 178 1.65 -15.99 -15.14
CA THR A 178 2.41 -16.14 -13.87
C THR A 178 3.87 -16.51 -14.10
N ARG A 179 4.14 -17.45 -15.01
CA ARG A 179 5.51 -17.89 -15.36
C ARG A 179 6.38 -16.79 -15.97
N GLN A 180 5.78 -15.76 -16.55
CA GLN A 180 6.50 -14.67 -17.21
C GLN A 180 6.84 -13.53 -16.24
N PHE A 181 6.23 -13.48 -15.05
CA PHE A 181 6.38 -12.37 -14.10
C PHE A 181 7.84 -12.12 -13.70
N SER A 182 8.64 -13.16 -13.52
CA SER A 182 10.06 -13.03 -13.18
C SER A 182 10.87 -12.38 -14.32
N SER A 183 10.52 -12.65 -15.58
CA SER A 183 11.21 -12.10 -16.76
C SER A 183 10.74 -10.71 -17.20
N LEU A 184 9.58 -10.24 -16.71
CA LEU A 184 9.04 -8.93 -17.09
C LEU A 184 9.94 -7.79 -16.59
N ASP A 185 10.40 -6.95 -17.51
CA ASP A 185 11.28 -5.81 -17.28
C ASP A 185 10.96 -4.63 -18.23
N LYS A 186 11.66 -3.51 -18.09
CA LYS A 186 11.51 -2.35 -18.99
C LYS A 186 11.80 -2.62 -20.47
N LYS A 187 12.47 -3.72 -20.81
CA LYS A 187 12.79 -4.13 -22.19
C LYS A 187 11.71 -5.05 -22.78
N SER A 188 10.75 -5.49 -22.00
CA SER A 188 9.67 -6.38 -22.43
C SER A 188 8.74 -5.70 -23.44
N LEU A 189 8.29 -6.44 -24.47
CA LEU A 189 7.44 -5.88 -25.55
C LEU A 189 6.12 -5.31 -25.05
N HIS A 190 5.57 -5.88 -23.97
CA HIS A 190 4.34 -5.44 -23.35
C HIS A 190 4.55 -4.32 -22.32
N CYS A 191 5.80 -3.89 -22.07
CA CYS A 191 6.08 -2.79 -21.14
C CYS A 191 5.54 -1.47 -21.71
N TYR A 192 4.77 -0.73 -20.91
CA TYR A 192 4.19 0.54 -21.33
C TYR A 192 5.25 1.54 -21.82
N GLY A 193 6.32 1.76 -21.07
CA GLY A 193 7.40 2.66 -21.48
C GLY A 193 8.07 2.24 -22.80
N LYS A 194 8.11 0.95 -23.12
CA LYS A 194 8.60 0.46 -24.41
C LYS A 194 7.60 0.68 -25.54
N ILE A 195 6.30 0.45 -25.27
CA ILE A 195 5.22 0.71 -26.23
C ILE A 195 5.25 2.19 -26.65
N LEU A 196 5.45 3.10 -25.70
CA LEU A 196 5.58 4.53 -25.95
C LEU A 196 6.78 4.91 -26.83
N LYS A 197 7.90 4.20 -26.70
CA LYS A 197 9.08 4.39 -27.57
C LYS A 197 8.87 3.90 -28.99
N SER A 198 7.87 3.07 -29.25
CA SER A 198 7.65 2.49 -30.57
C SER A 198 6.97 3.48 -31.52
N ASN A 199 7.51 3.61 -32.74
CA ASN A 199 6.94 4.47 -33.79
C ASN A 199 5.49 4.11 -34.15
N THR A 200 5.07 2.86 -33.89
CA THR A 200 3.71 2.38 -34.15
C THR A 200 2.68 3.05 -33.25
N PHE A 201 3.00 3.36 -31.99
CA PHE A 201 2.09 4.04 -31.05
C PHE A 201 1.85 5.52 -31.41
N ALA A 202 2.87 6.18 -31.96
CA ALA A 202 2.77 7.55 -32.44
C ALA A 202 1.81 7.69 -33.63
N ASN A 203 1.72 6.66 -34.48
CA ASN A 203 0.88 6.64 -35.68
C ASN A 203 -0.56 6.13 -35.44
N SER A 204 -0.83 5.42 -34.34
CA SER A 204 -2.13 4.78 -34.06
C SER A 204 -3.08 5.60 -33.16
N ASN A 205 -2.94 6.93 -33.12
CA ASN A 205 -3.69 7.81 -32.20
C ASN A 205 -3.63 7.35 -30.72
N ARG A 206 -2.48 6.83 -30.26
CA ARG A 206 -2.26 6.35 -28.88
C ARG A 206 -3.15 5.17 -28.44
N SER A 207 -3.65 4.36 -29.38
CA SER A 207 -4.42 3.16 -29.03
C SER A 207 -3.48 2.00 -28.67
N ILE A 208 -3.73 1.37 -27.51
CA ILE A 208 -2.98 0.21 -27.03
C ILE A 208 -3.64 -1.07 -27.57
N SER A 209 -2.99 -1.73 -28.53
CA SER A 209 -3.47 -2.96 -29.17
C SER A 209 -2.89 -4.23 -28.51
N SER A 210 -2.63 -4.21 -27.20
CA SER A 210 -2.10 -5.38 -26.47
C SER A 210 -3.17 -5.96 -25.54
N SER A 211 -3.23 -7.29 -25.43
CA SER A 211 -4.20 -7.99 -24.58
C SER A 211 -3.96 -7.74 -23.09
N PHE A 212 -2.73 -7.36 -22.73
CA PHE A 212 -2.34 -6.84 -21.44
C PHE A 212 -1.23 -5.80 -21.59
N VAL A 213 -1.07 -4.95 -20.58
CA VAL A 213 0.04 -3.99 -20.48
C VAL A 213 0.82 -4.25 -19.21
N TYR A 214 2.13 -4.29 -19.32
CA TYR A 214 3.03 -4.36 -18.18
C TYR A 214 3.48 -2.96 -17.76
N LEU A 215 3.30 -2.64 -16.47
CA LEU A 215 3.69 -1.41 -15.82
C LEU A 215 4.94 -1.69 -14.98
N HIS A 216 6.08 -1.17 -15.46
CA HIS A 216 7.34 -1.26 -14.77
C HIS A 216 7.53 -0.03 -13.87
N LEU A 217 7.14 -0.16 -12.60
CA LEU A 217 7.21 0.90 -11.58
C LEU A 217 8.20 0.54 -10.47
N VAL A 218 9.25 -0.21 -10.82
CA VAL A 218 10.39 -0.50 -9.96
C VAL A 218 11.29 0.74 -9.88
N HIS A 219 12.10 0.88 -8.83
CA HIS A 219 13.01 2.02 -8.66
C HIS A 219 13.96 2.29 -9.84
N ASP A 220 14.22 1.30 -10.71
CA ASP A 220 15.10 1.41 -11.89
C ASP A 220 14.35 1.73 -13.20
N TYR A 221 13.05 2.05 -13.12
CA TYR A 221 12.22 2.53 -14.23
C TYR A 221 12.80 3.78 -14.93
N ASP A 222 12.50 3.92 -16.22
CA ASP A 222 13.01 5.02 -17.04
C ASP A 222 12.00 6.16 -17.24
N ASP A 223 12.40 7.20 -17.97
CA ASP A 223 11.55 8.39 -18.18
C ASP A 223 10.26 8.12 -18.95
N GLN A 224 10.21 7.05 -19.75
CA GLN A 224 8.97 6.66 -20.44
C GLN A 224 8.06 5.87 -19.51
N ASP A 225 8.61 5.03 -18.63
CA ASP A 225 7.83 4.36 -17.59
C ASP A 225 7.17 5.36 -16.64
N LYS A 226 7.86 6.48 -16.32
CA LYS A 226 7.34 7.60 -15.52
C LYS A 226 6.10 8.26 -16.11
N LEU A 227 5.85 8.14 -17.42
CA LEU A 227 4.65 8.69 -18.06
C LEU A 227 3.36 8.00 -17.57
N PHE A 228 3.47 6.88 -16.86
CA PHE A 228 2.36 6.36 -16.04
C PHE A 228 1.74 7.45 -15.16
N PHE A 229 2.52 8.37 -14.60
CA PHE A 229 2.00 9.43 -13.72
C PHE A 229 1.44 10.66 -14.48
N CYS A 230 1.25 10.56 -15.79
CA CYS A 230 0.66 11.62 -16.60
C CYS A 230 -0.82 11.36 -16.92
N ASP A 231 -1.63 12.42 -16.83
CA ASP A 231 -3.09 12.38 -17.04
C ASP A 231 -3.51 11.81 -18.42
N GLN A 232 -2.77 12.19 -19.45
CA GLN A 232 -3.04 11.78 -20.83
C GLN A 232 -2.85 10.28 -21.03
N ASP A 233 -1.86 9.71 -20.36
CA ASP A 233 -1.51 8.30 -20.40
C ASP A 233 -2.51 7.47 -19.59
N GLN A 234 -2.96 7.99 -18.44
CA GLN A 234 -3.98 7.35 -17.61
C GLN A 234 -5.31 7.14 -18.35
N THR A 235 -5.72 8.08 -19.20
CA THR A 235 -6.94 7.95 -20.02
C THR A 235 -6.91 6.69 -20.91
N SER A 236 -5.72 6.29 -21.38
CA SER A 236 -5.53 5.09 -22.19
C SER A 236 -5.38 3.85 -21.33
N LEU A 237 -4.61 3.93 -20.24
CA LEU A 237 -4.36 2.82 -19.33
C LEU A 237 -5.65 2.32 -18.64
N GLN A 238 -6.56 3.24 -18.27
CA GLN A 238 -7.84 2.87 -17.63
C GLN A 238 -8.78 2.05 -18.53
N LYS A 239 -8.54 2.02 -19.85
CA LYS A 239 -9.33 1.24 -20.81
C LYS A 239 -8.77 -0.17 -21.01
N VAL A 240 -7.56 -0.45 -20.53
CA VAL A 240 -6.92 -1.74 -20.69
C VAL A 240 -7.49 -2.72 -19.67
N SER A 241 -7.98 -3.87 -20.15
CA SER A 241 -8.60 -4.85 -19.27
C SER A 241 -7.63 -5.57 -18.34
N TRP A 242 -6.36 -5.71 -18.72
CA TRP A 242 -5.33 -6.38 -17.92
C TRP A 242 -4.09 -5.51 -17.79
N LEU A 243 -3.92 -4.90 -16.62
CA LEU A 243 -2.69 -4.23 -16.21
C LEU A 243 -1.89 -5.17 -15.31
N ILE A 244 -0.62 -5.39 -15.62
CA ILE A 244 0.30 -6.18 -14.82
C ILE A 244 1.33 -5.22 -14.21
N MET A 245 1.38 -5.08 -12.90
CA MET A 245 2.18 -4.08 -12.20
C MET A 245 3.28 -4.74 -11.37
N LYS A 246 4.52 -4.27 -11.54
CA LYS A 246 5.65 -4.59 -10.67
C LYS A 246 6.22 -3.30 -10.10
N SER A 247 6.29 -3.20 -8.78
CA SER A 247 6.80 -2.02 -8.08
C SER A 247 7.39 -2.39 -6.72
N ASP A 248 8.36 -1.61 -6.28
CA ASP A 248 8.95 -1.63 -4.94
C ASP A 248 8.87 -0.25 -4.24
N ASN A 249 8.03 0.64 -4.76
CA ASN A 249 7.87 2.01 -4.29
C ASN A 249 6.46 2.34 -3.79
N TYR A 250 6.37 3.20 -2.76
CA TYR A 250 5.11 3.80 -2.32
C TYR A 250 4.71 4.98 -3.23
N PHE A 251 4.09 4.70 -4.37
CA PHE A 251 3.86 5.72 -5.41
C PHE A 251 2.59 6.57 -5.24
N VAL A 252 1.90 6.46 -4.11
CA VAL A 252 0.68 7.24 -3.79
C VAL A 252 0.87 8.75 -3.97
N PRO A 253 1.95 9.40 -3.49
CA PRO A 253 2.09 10.85 -3.61
C PRO A 253 1.98 11.35 -5.06
N SER A 254 2.51 10.60 -6.02
CA SER A 254 2.45 10.96 -7.43
C SER A 254 1.06 10.73 -8.06
N LEU A 255 0.20 9.90 -7.47
CA LEU A 255 -1.20 9.78 -7.91
C LEU A 255 -2.00 11.05 -7.61
N PHE A 256 -1.69 11.75 -6.51
CA PHE A 256 -2.31 13.04 -6.17
C PHE A 256 -1.88 14.17 -7.12
N LEU A 257 -0.82 13.98 -7.91
CA LEU A 257 -0.37 14.94 -8.92
C LEU A 257 -1.07 14.74 -10.27
N ILE A 258 -1.89 13.70 -10.42
CA ILE A 258 -2.66 13.42 -11.63
C ILE A 258 -3.98 14.20 -11.56
N PRO A 259 -4.21 15.21 -12.43
CA PRO A 259 -5.38 16.07 -12.37
C PRO A 259 -6.73 15.33 -12.39
N SER A 260 -6.88 14.29 -13.22
CA SER A 260 -8.11 13.49 -13.26
C SER A 260 -8.39 12.71 -11.97
N PHE A 261 -7.38 12.49 -11.12
CA PHE A 261 -7.54 11.77 -9.86
C PHE A 261 -7.74 12.71 -8.67
N GLU A 262 -7.41 14.00 -8.81
CA GLU A 262 -7.38 14.97 -7.72
C GLU A 262 -8.73 15.05 -6.98
N GLN A 263 -9.84 15.17 -7.72
CA GLN A 263 -11.17 15.26 -7.12
C GLN A 263 -11.56 13.98 -6.37
N GLU A 264 -11.32 12.83 -6.99
CA GLU A 264 -11.67 11.53 -6.39
C GLU A 264 -10.83 11.26 -5.15
N LEU A 265 -9.50 11.47 -5.22
CA LEU A 265 -8.59 11.30 -4.09
C LEU A 265 -8.87 12.30 -2.96
N GLY A 266 -9.24 13.54 -3.30
CA GLY A 266 -9.64 14.55 -2.32
C GLY A 266 -10.93 14.18 -1.58
N ASN A 267 -11.90 13.56 -2.26
CA ASN A 267 -13.12 13.06 -1.64
C ASN A 267 -12.86 11.84 -0.74
N LEU A 268 -12.01 10.92 -1.21
CA LEU A 268 -11.63 9.73 -0.43
C LEU A 268 -10.85 10.11 0.83
N PHE A 269 -9.87 11.02 0.70
CA PHE A 269 -8.95 11.41 1.76
C PHE A 269 -8.93 12.94 1.92
N PRO A 270 -9.90 13.51 2.64
CA PRO A 270 -9.87 14.94 2.97
C PRO A 270 -8.56 15.34 3.66
N ARG A 271 -8.05 14.44 4.52
CA ARG A 271 -6.72 14.48 5.13
C ARG A 271 -5.77 13.55 4.38
N LYS A 272 -4.86 14.12 3.61
CA LYS A 272 -4.05 13.38 2.63
C LYS A 272 -3.00 12.49 3.29
N GLU A 273 -2.61 12.82 4.51
CA GLU A 273 -1.67 12.08 5.35
C GLU A 273 -2.26 10.81 6.00
N THR A 274 -3.46 10.42 5.59
CA THR A 274 -4.18 9.26 6.16
C THR A 274 -4.38 8.11 5.19
N VAL A 275 -3.81 8.19 3.99
CA VAL A 275 -4.02 7.22 2.90
C VAL A 275 -3.53 5.83 3.30
N PHE A 276 -2.24 5.70 3.62
CA PHE A 276 -1.69 4.41 4.03
C PHE A 276 -2.27 3.95 5.37
N HIS A 277 -2.57 4.89 6.28
CA HIS A 277 -3.21 4.57 7.55
C HIS A 277 -4.55 3.85 7.36
N PHE A 278 -5.42 4.35 6.49
CA PHE A 278 -6.71 3.71 6.24
C PHE A 278 -6.59 2.48 5.35
N LEU A 279 -5.86 2.54 4.25
CA LEU A 279 -5.75 1.42 3.32
C LEU A 279 -4.97 0.25 3.93
N GLY A 280 -3.89 0.52 4.66
CA GLY A 280 -3.13 -0.49 5.37
C GLY A 280 -3.97 -1.17 6.46
N ARG A 281 -4.78 -0.43 7.21
CA ARG A 281 -5.67 -1.01 8.23
C ARG A 281 -6.85 -1.77 7.65
N TYR A 282 -7.24 -1.47 6.41
CA TYR A 282 -8.32 -2.14 5.69
C TYR A 282 -7.85 -3.44 5.02
N LEU A 283 -6.66 -3.42 4.39
CA LEU A 283 -6.14 -4.57 3.65
C LEU A 283 -5.34 -5.54 4.52
N LEU A 284 -4.51 -5.03 5.43
CA LEU A 284 -3.43 -5.79 6.03
C LEU A 284 -3.81 -6.27 7.43
N HIS A 285 -4.41 -7.45 7.47
CA HIS A 285 -4.72 -8.17 8.70
C HIS A 285 -3.77 -9.36 8.81
N PRO A 286 -2.81 -9.36 9.75
CA PRO A 286 -1.91 -10.48 9.96
C PRO A 286 -2.68 -11.77 10.22
N THR A 287 -2.19 -12.88 9.67
CA THR A 287 -2.65 -14.23 10.04
C THR A 287 -2.45 -14.49 11.53
N ASN A 288 -3.13 -15.51 12.07
CA ASN A 288 -3.05 -15.84 13.49
C ASN A 288 -1.62 -16.15 13.96
N GLU A 289 -0.73 -16.56 13.06
CA GLU A 289 0.66 -16.91 13.36
C GLU A 289 1.63 -15.70 13.36
N SER A 290 1.26 -14.57 12.74
CA SER A 290 2.16 -13.45 12.43
C SER A 290 2.00 -12.21 13.34
N LEU A 291 1.34 -12.35 14.49
CA LEU A 291 0.98 -11.22 15.36
C LEU A 291 2.21 -10.66 16.13
N GLY A 292 2.74 -9.51 15.69
CA GLY A 292 3.74 -8.72 16.42
C GLY A 292 3.49 -7.22 16.22
N GLY A 293 3.45 -6.43 17.30
CA GLY A 293 3.09 -5.02 17.26
C GLY A 293 4.15 -4.10 17.87
N LEU A 294 4.62 -3.10 17.12
CA LEU A 294 5.47 -2.00 17.62
C LEU A 294 5.18 -0.67 16.89
N LYS A 295 5.42 0.46 17.57
CA LYS A 295 5.33 1.84 17.05
C LYS A 295 6.75 2.44 16.99
N PRO A 296 7.33 2.72 15.82
CA PRO A 296 8.73 3.12 15.73
C PRO A 296 8.96 4.65 15.83
N TRP A 297 10.15 5.02 16.29
CA TRP A 297 10.83 6.27 15.99
C TRP A 297 11.81 6.03 14.83
N ILE A 298 12.05 7.02 13.96
CA ILE A 298 13.03 6.88 12.87
C ILE A 298 14.39 7.39 13.35
N LEU A 299 15.39 6.53 13.27
CA LEU A 299 16.81 6.90 13.42
C LEU A 299 17.30 7.41 12.08
N TYR A 300 17.97 8.56 12.06
CA TYR A 300 18.61 9.05 10.84
C TYR A 300 19.72 8.07 10.41
N LYS A 301 19.84 7.88 9.09
CA LYS A 301 20.91 7.04 8.53
C LYS A 301 22.27 7.66 8.87
N PRO A 302 23.20 6.93 9.52
CA PRO A 302 24.55 7.42 9.76
C PRO A 302 25.29 7.63 8.43
N GLU A 303 25.93 8.78 8.27
CA GLU A 303 26.94 9.01 7.23
C GLU A 303 28.33 8.79 7.83
N ASN A 304 29.27 8.21 7.08
CA ASN A 304 30.66 8.02 7.51
C ASN A 304 30.86 7.36 8.89
N ARG A 305 29.89 6.53 9.34
CA ARG A 305 29.85 5.90 10.67
C ARG A 305 29.78 6.89 11.84
N THR A 306 29.37 8.14 11.60
CA THR A 306 29.09 9.12 12.65
C THR A 306 27.59 9.19 12.93
N VAL A 307 27.24 9.25 14.22
CA VAL A 307 25.84 9.38 14.67
C VAL A 307 25.34 10.79 14.31
N PRO A 308 24.21 10.93 13.59
CA PRO A 308 23.61 12.22 13.29
C PRO A 308 23.18 12.97 14.56
N ASP A 309 23.20 14.31 14.54
CA ASP A 309 22.71 15.16 15.64
C ASP A 309 21.60 16.11 15.13
N PRO A 310 20.33 15.93 15.57
CA PRO A 310 19.85 14.92 16.50
C PRO A 310 19.84 13.50 15.89
N PRO A 311 19.95 12.42 16.70
CA PRO A 311 20.02 11.04 16.20
C PRO A 311 18.69 10.49 15.66
N CYS A 312 17.58 11.12 16.06
CA CYS A 312 16.24 10.79 15.61
C CYS A 312 15.40 12.06 15.50
N CYS A 313 14.40 12.03 14.63
CA CYS A 313 13.36 13.05 14.58
C CYS A 313 11.98 12.42 14.74
N ARG A 314 11.01 13.27 15.09
CA ARG A 314 9.60 12.92 14.95
C ARG A 314 9.21 13.10 13.49
N VAL A 315 8.62 12.07 12.89
CA VAL A 315 8.16 12.12 11.50
C VAL A 315 7.10 13.21 11.30
N MET A 316 7.21 13.94 10.19
CA MET A 316 6.29 14.99 9.74
C MET A 316 4.87 14.45 9.55
N SER A 317 4.76 13.20 9.11
CA SER A 317 3.50 12.47 9.04
C SER A 317 3.72 10.97 9.19
N MET A 318 2.64 10.22 9.41
CA MET A 318 2.69 8.76 9.48
C MET A 318 2.78 8.10 8.09
N GLU A 319 2.81 8.90 7.01
CA GLU A 319 2.89 8.38 5.66
C GLU A 319 4.29 7.85 5.32
N PRO A 320 4.39 6.74 4.59
CA PRO A 320 5.67 6.22 4.06
C PRO A 320 6.32 7.19 3.06
N CYS A 321 7.64 7.11 2.91
CA CYS A 321 8.37 7.87 1.89
C CYS A 321 8.38 7.15 0.53
N PHE A 322 8.10 7.87 -0.56
CA PHE A 322 8.32 7.43 -1.93
C PHE A 322 9.78 7.72 -2.33
N HIS A 323 10.64 6.69 -2.36
CA HIS A 323 12.09 6.85 -2.56
C HIS A 323 12.52 7.17 -4.00
N ALA A 324 11.72 6.81 -5.02
CA ALA A 324 12.02 7.07 -6.43
C ALA A 324 10.86 7.78 -7.15
N PRO A 325 10.53 9.03 -6.79
CA PRO A 325 9.45 9.80 -7.43
C PRO A 325 9.86 10.32 -8.82
N PRO A 326 8.90 10.53 -9.74
CA PRO A 326 9.17 11.18 -11.02
C PRO A 326 9.36 12.69 -10.85
N PHE A 327 10.48 13.24 -11.32
CA PHE A 327 10.76 14.69 -11.35
C PHE A 327 10.41 15.32 -12.71
N TYR A 328 9.17 15.19 -13.16
CA TYR A 328 8.78 15.58 -14.53
C TYR A 328 7.42 16.27 -14.59
N ASP A 329 7.36 17.40 -15.28
CA ASP A 329 6.12 18.11 -15.60
C ASP A 329 5.58 17.59 -16.94
N CYS A 330 4.47 16.84 -16.89
CA CYS A 330 3.81 16.29 -18.08
C CYS A 330 3.32 17.36 -19.06
N LYS A 331 2.92 18.56 -18.59
CA LYS A 331 2.38 19.65 -19.43
C LYS A 331 3.51 20.44 -20.09
N ALA A 332 4.51 20.85 -19.30
CA ALA A 332 5.65 21.62 -19.79
C ALA A 332 6.73 20.73 -20.45
N LYS A 333 6.61 19.41 -20.33
CA LYS A 333 7.52 18.39 -20.87
C LYS A 333 8.99 18.60 -20.46
N ARG A 334 9.20 19.01 -19.21
CA ARG A 334 10.53 19.31 -18.65
C ARG A 334 10.64 18.83 -17.21
N GLY A 335 11.85 18.72 -16.69
CA GLY A 335 12.08 18.40 -15.29
C GLY A 335 11.48 19.45 -14.36
N ILE A 336 10.88 19.01 -13.26
CA ILE A 336 10.35 19.87 -12.19
C ILE A 336 10.59 19.21 -10.83
N ASP A 337 10.77 20.03 -9.80
CA ASP A 337 10.73 19.56 -8.42
C ASP A 337 9.28 19.30 -8.00
N THR A 338 8.89 18.03 -8.02
CA THR A 338 7.54 17.57 -7.62
C THR A 338 7.25 17.74 -6.13
N GLY A 339 8.27 17.92 -5.28
CA GLY A 339 8.11 18.20 -3.84
C GLY A 339 7.70 19.64 -3.54
N ALA A 340 7.76 20.53 -4.53
CA ALA A 340 7.42 21.95 -4.41
C ALA A 340 6.14 22.36 -5.16
N VAL A 341 5.43 21.41 -5.81
CA VAL A 341 4.29 21.72 -6.68
C VAL A 341 3.01 22.01 -5.90
N VAL A 342 2.71 21.19 -4.89
CA VAL A 342 1.50 21.31 -4.05
C VAL A 342 1.87 21.31 -2.58
N PRO A 343 1.10 21.96 -1.70
CA PRO A 343 1.54 22.16 -0.34
C PRO A 343 1.54 20.89 0.53
N TYR A 344 0.78 19.88 0.13
CA TYR A 344 0.60 18.62 0.85
C TYR A 344 1.49 17.48 0.35
N VAL A 345 2.37 17.72 -0.63
CA VAL A 345 3.45 16.82 -1.04
C VAL A 345 4.76 17.51 -0.71
N ARG A 346 5.64 16.83 0.04
CA ARG A 346 6.93 17.37 0.48
C ARG A 346 8.04 16.35 0.31
N HIS A 347 9.28 16.82 0.33
CA HIS A 347 10.42 15.93 0.44
C HIS A 347 10.46 15.21 1.78
N CYS A 348 10.93 13.97 1.78
CA CYS A 348 11.04 13.17 3.00
C CYS A 348 12.22 13.61 3.87
N GLU A 349 12.10 13.36 5.16
CA GLU A 349 13.09 13.67 6.19
C GLU A 349 14.28 12.70 6.16
N ASP A 350 14.02 11.46 5.73
CA ASP A 350 14.97 10.35 5.68
C ASP A 350 15.60 10.15 4.29
N MET A 351 14.99 10.69 3.24
CA MET A 351 15.49 10.67 1.88
C MET A 351 15.15 11.99 1.16
N SER A 352 16.14 12.86 1.01
CA SER A 352 15.95 14.25 0.58
C SER A 352 15.35 14.43 -0.82
N TRP A 353 15.48 13.42 -1.68
CA TRP A 353 14.84 13.39 -3.01
C TRP A 353 13.53 12.60 -3.05
N GLY A 354 13.16 11.90 -1.97
CA GLY A 354 11.89 11.18 -1.89
C GLY A 354 10.70 12.13 -1.71
N LEU A 355 9.48 11.62 -1.86
CA LEU A 355 8.24 12.38 -1.60
C LEU A 355 7.35 11.72 -0.54
N LYS A 356 6.69 12.53 0.29
CA LYS A 356 5.73 12.09 1.31
C LYS A 356 4.53 13.06 1.37
N LEU A 357 3.37 12.55 1.77
CA LEU A 357 2.18 13.37 2.00
C LEU A 357 2.19 13.97 3.41
N VAL A 358 1.84 15.25 3.52
CA VAL A 358 1.74 16.00 4.77
C VAL A 358 0.42 16.80 4.81
N ASP A 359 -0.12 17.04 6.00
CA ASP A 359 -1.30 17.92 6.13
C ASP A 359 -0.88 19.40 6.04
N ASN A 360 -1.80 20.25 5.59
CA ASN A 360 -1.53 21.67 5.29
C ASN A 360 -1.92 22.62 6.45
N GLU A 361 -2.28 22.08 7.62
CA GLU A 361 -2.45 22.90 8.81
C GLU A 361 -1.11 23.04 9.53
N SER A 362 -0.50 24.22 9.35
CA SER A 362 0.46 24.79 10.27
C SER A 362 0.12 24.43 11.71
N GLU A 363 0.96 23.61 12.37
CA GLU A 363 1.03 23.60 13.82
C GLU A 363 1.38 25.03 14.26
N LEU A 364 0.38 25.70 14.84
CA LEU A 364 0.52 26.86 15.72
C LEU A 364 0.82 26.36 17.14
#